data_AF-A0A921S998-F1
#
_entry.id   AF-A0A921S998-F1
#
_cell.length_a   1.000
_cell.length_b   1.000
_cell.length_c   1.000
_cell.angle_alpha   90.00
_cell.angle_beta   90.00
_cell.angle_gamma   90.00
#
_symmetry.space_group_name_H-M   'P 1'
#
loop_
_entity.id
_entity.type
_entity.pdbx_description
1 polymer ?
#
loop_
_entity_poly.entity_id
_entity_poly.type
_entity_poly.pdbx_seq_one_letter_code
_entity_poly.pdbx_strand_id
1 'polypeptide(L)'
;MQKRSVEDVKKALTMEKLSADALKASPNFKYYHEFMTKTTNEWAKAGNSIDGAKKTLGMEKLSADTLKLSENYKYYDAFMGSSVLQWVGGGKSIDDVKKLLGLDNLSAAVFKLNANHKYYDKCMTMRVKGWL
;
A
#
# COMPACT_ATOMS: atom_id res chain seq x y z
N MET A 1 21.25 11.21 -4.15
CA MET A 1 21.08 10.49 -2.87
C MET A 1 20.47 9.13 -3.15
N GLN A 2 21.17 8.05 -2.82
CA GLN A 2 20.60 6.71 -2.87
C GLN A 2 19.59 6.58 -1.73
N LYS A 3 18.33 6.24 -2.03
CA LYS A 3 17.31 6.03 -1.01
C LYS A 3 17.68 4.78 -0.20
N ARG A 4 17.75 4.89 1.13
CA ARG A 4 18.04 3.76 2.01
C ARG A 4 16.93 2.71 1.92
N SER A 5 17.29 1.44 1.99
CA SER A 5 16.31 0.35 2.08
C SER A 5 15.60 0.34 3.43
N VAL A 6 14.47 -0.37 3.54
CA VAL A 6 13.76 -0.55 4.81
C VAL A 6 14.66 -1.26 5.82
N GLU A 7 15.45 -2.23 5.35
CA GLU A 7 16.40 -3.01 6.13
C GLU A 7 17.54 -2.13 6.66
N ASP A 8 18.10 -1.25 5.82
CA ASP A 8 19.15 -0.31 6.23
C ASP A 8 18.64 0.68 7.29
N VAL A 9 17.40 1.15 7.17
CA VAL A 9 16.79 2.03 8.18
C VAL A 9 16.56 1.29 9.48
N LYS A 10 16.04 0.06 9.44
CA LYS A 10 15.90 -0.77 10.65
C LYS A 10 17.25 -0.98 11.33
N LYS A 11 18.29 -1.30 10.57
CA LYS A 11 19.66 -1.47 11.10
C LYS A 11 20.20 -0.17 11.72
N ALA A 12 20.03 0.96 11.04
CA ALA A 12 20.47 2.27 11.54
C ALA A 12 19.74 2.72 12.81
N LEU A 13 18.49 2.26 13.00
CA LEU A 13 17.68 2.52 14.19
C LEU A 13 17.82 1.44 15.27
N THR A 14 18.71 0.46 15.08
CA THR A 14 18.92 -0.72 15.93
C THR A 14 17.63 -1.51 16.16
N MET A 15 16.88 -1.78 15.09
CA MET A 15 15.57 -2.43 15.08
C MET A 15 15.53 -3.72 14.24
N GLU A 16 16.66 -4.13 13.64
CA GLU A 16 16.73 -5.18 12.61
C GLU A 16 16.41 -6.59 13.12
N LYS A 17 16.44 -6.80 14.44
CA LYS A 17 16.09 -8.08 15.10
C LYS A 17 14.85 -8.00 15.98
N LEU A 18 14.15 -6.86 15.99
CA LEU A 18 12.97 -6.71 16.82
C LEU A 18 11.80 -7.49 16.23
N SER A 19 11.05 -8.18 17.08
CA SER A 19 9.71 -8.66 16.74
C SER A 19 8.80 -7.47 16.42
N ALA A 20 7.67 -7.73 15.79
CA ALA A 20 6.74 -6.70 15.36
C ALA A 20 6.24 -5.83 16.55
N ASP A 21 5.89 -6.48 17.67
CA ASP A 21 5.51 -5.81 18.91
C ASP A 21 6.67 -5.02 19.54
N ALA A 22 7.88 -5.59 19.58
CA ALA A 22 9.06 -4.90 20.10
C ALA A 22 9.44 -3.68 19.23
N LEU A 23 9.19 -3.76 17.91
CA LEU A 23 9.39 -2.67 16.96
C LEU A 23 8.49 -1.48 17.30
N LYS A 24 7.21 -1.73 17.63
CA LYS A 24 6.25 -0.69 18.04
C LYS A 24 6.57 -0.07 19.40
N ALA A 25 7.05 -0.88 20.34
CA ALA A 25 7.43 -0.43 21.68
C ALA A 25 8.77 0.33 21.71
N SER A 26 9.57 0.22 20.65
CA SER A 26 10.87 0.89 20.57
C SER A 26 10.71 2.43 20.60
N PRO A 27 11.58 3.15 21.33
CA PRO A 27 11.61 4.62 21.30
C PRO A 27 11.92 5.18 19.90
N ASN A 28 12.57 4.38 19.04
CA ASN A 28 12.90 4.75 17.67
C ASN A 28 11.75 4.49 16.68
N PHE A 29 10.64 3.89 17.12
CA PHE A 29 9.51 3.56 16.25
C PHE A 29 8.95 4.78 15.51
N LYS A 30 8.93 5.96 16.15
CA LYS A 30 8.45 7.19 15.52
C LYS A 30 9.24 7.55 14.25
N TYR A 31 10.56 7.35 14.25
CA TYR A 31 11.41 7.65 13.10
C TYR A 31 11.25 6.61 11.99
N TYR A 32 11.12 5.34 12.37
CA TYR A 32 10.77 4.27 11.42
C TYR A 32 9.40 4.53 10.78
N HIS A 33 8.42 4.93 11.58
CA HIS A 33 7.07 5.25 11.11
C HIS A 33 7.04 6.43 10.14
N GLU A 34 7.78 7.49 10.45
CA GLU A 34 7.93 8.64 9.55
C GLU A 34 8.59 8.25 8.23
N PHE A 35 9.68 7.46 8.29
CA PHE A 35 10.34 6.93 7.10
C PHE A 35 9.37 6.12 6.24
N MET A 36 8.69 5.14 6.82
CA MET A 36 7.77 4.27 6.08
C MET A 36 6.61 5.05 5.44
N THR A 37 6.08 6.06 6.14
CA THR A 37 5.01 6.93 5.61
C THR A 37 5.48 7.72 4.38
N LYS A 38 6.70 8.27 4.40
CA LYS A 38 7.26 8.97 3.23
C LYS A 38 7.58 8.00 2.10
N THR A 39 8.27 6.91 2.41
CA THR A 39 8.74 5.92 1.45
C THR A 39 7.58 5.25 0.70
N THR A 40 6.47 4.90 1.37
CA THR A 40 5.29 4.30 0.72
C THR A 40 4.60 5.24 -0.27
N ASN A 41 4.55 6.55 0.03
CA ASN A 41 4.06 7.55 -0.92
C ASN A 41 5.00 7.70 -2.13
N GLU A 42 6.31 7.63 -1.91
CA GLU A 42 7.29 7.68 -2.99
C GLU A 42 7.25 6.43 -3.89
N TRP A 43 7.02 5.23 -3.32
CA TRP A 43 6.80 4.01 -4.09
C TRP A 43 5.62 4.16 -5.04
N ALA A 44 4.50 4.72 -4.57
CA ALA A 44 3.34 4.97 -5.41
C ALA A 44 3.65 5.94 -6.56
N LYS A 45 4.35 7.06 -6.27
CA LYS A 45 4.78 8.03 -7.29
C LYS A 45 5.75 7.44 -8.31
N ALA A 46 6.62 6.53 -7.88
CA ALA A 46 7.54 5.81 -8.76
C ALA A 46 6.84 4.70 -9.58
N GLY A 47 5.55 4.44 -9.34
CA GLY A 47 4.81 3.40 -10.05
C GLY A 47 5.17 1.98 -9.61
N ASN A 48 5.68 1.79 -8.38
CA ASN A 48 5.96 0.45 -7.86
C ASN A 48 4.71 -0.43 -7.90
N SER A 49 4.91 -1.73 -8.15
CA SER A 49 3.81 -2.69 -8.18
C SER A 49 3.24 -2.98 -6.79
N ILE A 50 1.96 -3.35 -6.75
CA ILE A 50 1.27 -3.76 -5.51
C ILE A 50 1.99 -4.95 -4.87
N ASP A 51 2.42 -5.93 -5.66
CA ASP A 51 3.13 -7.11 -5.17
C ASP A 51 4.53 -6.76 -4.65
N GLY A 52 5.22 -5.82 -5.30
CA GLY A 52 6.50 -5.29 -4.81
C GLY A 52 6.34 -4.63 -3.45
N ALA A 53 5.34 -3.76 -3.30
CA ALA A 53 5.03 -3.13 -2.01
C ALA A 53 4.67 -4.15 -0.93
N LYS A 54 3.84 -5.15 -1.25
CA LYS A 54 3.51 -6.24 -0.32
C LYS A 54 4.75 -7.01 0.12
N LYS A 55 5.62 -7.39 -0.82
CA LYS A 55 6.86 -8.11 -0.52
C LYS A 55 7.77 -7.30 0.40
N THR A 56 7.97 -6.01 0.14
CA THR A 56 8.78 -5.15 1.02
C THR A 56 8.17 -4.99 2.42
N LEU A 57 6.84 -5.08 2.54
CA LEU A 57 6.15 -5.04 3.82
C LEU A 57 6.01 -6.40 4.51
N GLY A 58 6.51 -7.49 3.89
CA GLY A 58 6.36 -8.86 4.39
C GLY A 58 4.92 -9.37 4.36
N MET A 59 4.15 -8.96 3.36
CA MET A 59 2.71 -9.22 3.20
C MET A 59 2.40 -10.08 1.96
N GLU A 60 3.40 -10.62 1.27
CA GLU A 60 3.26 -11.29 -0.03
C GLU A 60 2.46 -12.60 0.02
N LYS A 61 2.37 -13.23 1.20
CA LYS A 61 1.59 -14.45 1.42
C LYS A 61 0.19 -14.19 2.01
N LEU A 62 -0.14 -12.94 2.28
CA LEU A 62 -1.42 -12.59 2.89
C LEU A 62 -2.54 -12.49 1.85
N SER A 63 -3.68 -13.09 2.16
CA SER A 63 -4.92 -12.90 1.41
C SER A 63 -5.45 -11.48 1.56
N ALA A 64 -6.32 -11.05 0.65
CA ALA A 64 -6.92 -9.72 0.70
C ALA A 64 -7.58 -9.39 2.07
N ASP A 65 -8.23 -10.39 2.67
CA ASP A 65 -8.90 -10.24 3.96
C ASP A 65 -7.92 -10.21 5.15
N THR A 66 -6.82 -10.97 5.08
CA THR A 66 -5.80 -11.00 6.14
C THR A 66 -4.84 -9.82 6.06
N LEU A 67 -4.72 -9.12 4.92
CA LEU A 67 -3.91 -7.91 4.79
C LEU A 67 -4.27 -6.87 5.85
N LYS A 68 -5.56 -6.68 6.14
CA LYS A 68 -6.07 -5.69 7.11
C LYS A 68 -5.60 -5.94 8.55
N LEU A 69 -5.26 -7.19 8.85
CA LEU A 69 -4.79 -7.62 10.18
C LEU A 69 -3.27 -7.45 10.33
N SER A 70 -2.55 -7.20 9.24
CA SER A 70 -1.12 -6.96 9.28
C SER A 70 -0.81 -5.64 9.97
N GLU A 71 0.23 -5.62 10.78
CA GLU A 71 0.72 -4.41 11.43
C GLU A 71 1.23 -3.36 10.44
N ASN A 72 1.69 -3.82 9.27
CA ASN A 72 2.17 -2.97 8.19
C ASN A 72 1.02 -2.50 7.28
N TYR A 73 -0.23 -2.87 7.56
CA TYR A 73 -1.38 -2.51 6.73
C TYR A 73 -1.52 -1.00 6.56
N LYS A 74 -1.23 -0.20 7.58
CA LYS A 74 -1.28 1.27 7.47
C LYS A 74 -0.35 1.83 6.39
N TYR A 75 0.82 1.22 6.19
CA TYR A 75 1.78 1.63 5.17
C TYR A 75 1.34 1.16 3.78
N TYR A 76 0.79 -0.05 3.70
CA TYR A 76 0.16 -0.56 2.48
C TYR A 76 -1.03 0.32 2.06
N ASP A 77 -1.88 0.70 3.00
CA ASP A 77 -3.05 1.55 2.76
C ASP A 77 -2.65 2.95 2.28
N ALA A 78 -1.60 3.53 2.87
CA ALA A 78 -1.02 4.80 2.41
C ALA A 78 -0.48 4.68 0.97
N PHE A 79 0.30 3.62 0.68
CA PHE A 79 0.77 3.32 -0.68
C PHE A 79 -0.39 3.19 -1.67
N MET A 80 -1.42 2.41 -1.35
CA MET A 80 -2.57 2.19 -2.23
C MET A 80 -3.37 3.49 -2.43
N GLY A 81 -3.54 4.27 -1.37
CA GLY A 81 -4.18 5.57 -1.42
C GLY A 81 -3.49 6.53 -2.39
N SER A 82 -2.16 6.58 -2.36
CA SER A 82 -1.34 7.38 -3.28
C SER A 82 -1.31 6.80 -4.69
N SER A 83 -1.29 5.47 -4.84
CA SER A 83 -1.35 4.80 -6.14
C SER A 83 -2.66 5.11 -6.87
N VAL A 84 -3.79 5.16 -6.17
CA VAL A 84 -5.07 5.60 -6.75
C VAL A 84 -4.97 7.04 -7.29
N LEU A 85 -4.32 7.96 -6.57
CA LEU A 85 -4.09 9.33 -7.06
C LEU A 85 -3.30 9.32 -8.38
N GLN A 86 -2.23 8.51 -8.44
CA GLN A 86 -1.41 8.38 -9.65
C GLN A 86 -2.17 7.75 -10.80
N TRP A 87 -3.01 6.75 -10.56
CA TRP A 87 -3.81 6.12 -11.61
C TRP A 87 -4.85 7.07 -12.19
N VAL A 88 -5.51 7.87 -11.34
CA VAL A 88 -6.47 8.89 -11.79
C VAL A 88 -5.75 9.99 -12.56
N GLY A 89 -4.70 10.58 -11.99
CA GLY A 89 -3.95 11.67 -12.63
C GLY A 89 -3.24 11.24 -13.92
N GLY A 90 -2.81 9.97 -14.00
CA GLY A 90 -2.19 9.39 -15.19
C GLY A 90 -3.18 8.81 -16.21
N GLY A 91 -4.50 9.00 -16.02
CA GLY A 91 -5.50 8.57 -17.00
C GLY A 91 -5.58 7.05 -17.23
N LYS A 92 -5.19 6.23 -16.24
CA LYS A 92 -5.26 4.76 -16.35
C LYS A 92 -6.70 4.33 -16.68
N SER A 93 -6.93 3.25 -17.42
CA SER A 93 -8.32 2.80 -17.66
C SER A 93 -8.96 2.19 -16.40
N ILE A 94 -10.30 2.15 -16.35
CA ILE A 94 -11.00 1.47 -15.24
C ILE A 94 -10.74 -0.04 -15.25
N ASP A 95 -10.67 -0.64 -16.43
CA ASP A 95 -10.41 -2.07 -16.56
C ASP A 95 -8.99 -2.43 -16.11
N ASP A 96 -8.00 -1.58 -16.38
CA ASP A 96 -6.64 -1.77 -15.85
C ASP A 96 -6.62 -1.65 -14.32
N VAL A 97 -7.36 -0.70 -13.74
CA VAL A 97 -7.47 -0.57 -12.28
C VAL A 97 -8.11 -1.82 -11.68
N LYS A 98 -9.18 -2.37 -12.30
CA LYS A 98 -9.79 -3.63 -11.84
C LYS A 98 -8.80 -4.79 -11.90
N LYS A 99 -8.06 -4.94 -13.00
CA LYS A 99 -7.01 -5.98 -13.15
C LYS A 99 -5.93 -5.86 -12.09
N LEU A 100 -5.40 -4.66 -11.86
CA LEU A 100 -4.38 -4.39 -10.84
C LEU A 100 -4.87 -4.75 -9.43
N LEU A 101 -6.15 -4.53 -9.14
CA LEU A 101 -6.76 -4.85 -7.86
C LEU A 101 -7.22 -6.31 -7.75
N GLY A 102 -7.12 -7.10 -8.82
CA GLY A 102 -7.61 -8.48 -8.90
C GLY A 102 -9.14 -8.57 -8.85
N LEU A 103 -9.84 -7.60 -9.45
CA LEU A 103 -11.29 -7.46 -9.40
C LEU A 103 -11.99 -7.75 -10.74
N ASP A 104 -11.24 -7.92 -11.83
CA ASP A 104 -11.73 -7.99 -13.21
C ASP A 104 -12.60 -9.21 -13.52
N ASN A 105 -12.38 -10.34 -12.82
CA ASN A 105 -13.10 -11.60 -13.04
C ASN A 105 -14.06 -11.99 -11.90
N LEU A 106 -14.38 -11.04 -11.01
CA LEU A 106 -15.25 -11.31 -9.87
C LEU A 106 -16.72 -11.13 -10.22
N SER A 107 -17.58 -11.97 -9.65
CA SER A 107 -19.04 -11.74 -9.67
C SER A 107 -19.37 -10.44 -8.92
N ALA A 108 -20.53 -9.84 -9.21
CA ALA A 108 -20.93 -8.58 -8.58
C ALA A 108 -20.97 -8.65 -7.04
N ALA A 109 -21.40 -9.78 -6.48
CA ALA A 109 -21.42 -9.99 -5.03
C ALA A 109 -20.01 -10.06 -4.44
N VAL A 110 -19.11 -10.83 -5.06
CA VAL A 110 -17.72 -10.98 -4.61
C VAL A 110 -16.93 -9.69 -4.81
N PHE A 111 -17.20 -8.95 -5.90
CA PHE A 111 -16.59 -7.67 -6.21
C PHE A 111 -16.78 -6.65 -5.08
N LYS A 112 -18.02 -6.50 -4.58
CA LYS A 112 -18.34 -5.53 -3.51
C LYS A 112 -17.75 -5.90 -2.15
N LEU A 113 -17.59 -7.19 -1.88
CA LEU A 113 -17.07 -7.69 -0.61
C LEU A 113 -15.54 -7.76 -0.57
N ASN A 114 -14.87 -7.76 -1.73
CA ASN A 114 -13.42 -7.85 -1.80
C ASN A 114 -12.74 -6.69 -1.06
N ALA A 115 -11.71 -6.98 -0.25
CA ALA A 115 -11.00 -5.95 0.51
C ALA A 115 -10.38 -4.83 -0.35
N ASN A 116 -10.05 -5.10 -1.61
CA ASN A 116 -9.53 -4.11 -2.56
C ASN A 116 -10.62 -3.23 -3.19
N HIS A 117 -11.91 -3.57 -3.01
CA HIS A 117 -13.04 -2.78 -3.52
C HIS A 117 -12.95 -1.31 -3.09
N LYS A 118 -12.51 -1.04 -1.86
CA LYS A 118 -12.38 0.34 -1.35
C LYS A 118 -11.47 1.23 -2.19
N TYR A 119 -10.43 0.66 -2.83
CA TYR A 119 -9.51 1.42 -3.68
C TYR A 119 -10.10 1.67 -5.05
N TYR A 120 -10.87 0.71 -5.57
CA TYR A 120 -11.68 0.88 -6.77
C TYR A 120 -12.72 1.99 -6.56
N ASP A 121 -13.47 1.94 -5.46
CA ASP A 121 -14.48 2.92 -5.11
C ASP A 121 -13.89 4.34 -4.97
N LYS A 122 -12.72 4.46 -4.33
CA LYS A 122 -11.95 5.71 -4.27
C LYS A 122 -11.57 6.22 -5.68
N CYS A 123 -11.10 5.34 -6.55
CA CYS A 123 -10.74 5.69 -7.93
C CYS A 123 -11.97 6.23 -8.69
N MET A 124 -13.10 5.55 -8.61
CA MET A 124 -14.36 5.96 -9.24
C MET A 124 -14.85 7.31 -8.72
N THR A 125 -14.87 7.49 -7.39
CA THR A 125 -15.27 8.73 -6.74
C THR A 125 -14.43 9.91 -7.23
N MET A 126 -13.11 9.73 -7.34
CA MET A 126 -12.22 10.79 -7.81
C MET A 126 -12.42 11.14 -9.28
N ARG A 127 -12.69 10.16 -10.15
CA ARG A 127 -12.97 10.43 -11.57
C ARG A 127 -14.25 11.20 -11.76
N VAL A 128 -15.33 10.75 -11.13
CA VAL A 128 -16.64 11.41 -11.22
C VAL A 128 -16.53 12.86 -10.74
N LYS A 129 -15.79 13.11 -9.66
CA LYS A 129 -15.51 14.47 -9.19
C LYS A 129 -14.73 15.33 -10.19
N GLY A 130 -13.90 14.74 -11.04
CA GLY A 130 -13.18 15.46 -12.10
C GLY A 130 -13.98 15.66 -13.38
N TRP A 131 -15.21 15.12 -13.47
CA TRP A 131 -16.14 15.36 -14.58
C TRP A 131 -17.10 16.53 -14.32
N LEU A 132 -17.16 16.98 -13.06
CA LEU A 132 -17.88 18.16 -12.60
C LEU A 132 -16.96 19.38 -12.69
#